data_AF-A0A956B1X7-F1
#
_entry.id   AF-A0A956B1X7-F1
#
_cell.length_a   1.000
_cell.length_b   1.000
_cell.length_c   1.000
_cell.angle_alpha   90.00
_cell.angle_beta   90.00
_cell.angle_gamma   90.00
#
_symmetry.space_group_name_H-M   'P 1'
#
loop_
_entity.id
_entity.type
_entity.pdbx_description
1 polymer ?
#
loop_
_entity_poly.entity_id
_entity_poly.type
_entity_poly.pdbx_seq_one_letter_code
_entity_poly.pdbx_strand_id
1 'polypeptide(L)'
;MSESQRRVKLPFKPNLTAVLVLAVVLIILGELLLGTGGFVEVEPGEVAVVYNNTGLALFGEDQRTITDQGALTFIPGLQTIIKLERKPQVFVMSTDAMKQVGGSRSYSSGEDLPTNVAPSLTVRANDGSNFFFDRLEIHYQIIPSEAGKVIDSSGDGDGYKEHLLGTHAREILRDEFGRYTFLEVADPSKYGAATTDAKRRMNERLARYGVEVTQIVTPKPKFEGRVEKAIEERQNAEQEVEVQEEKRRKLDQEKGLKIQGIEQAKNAEYQSLVAELESQKKAAENELIRVKREADKYAIDREANGAAYRQEKVTRAKANEVAYRKEAEGLVAKITAVGAAGPDVLNRVIAEKVFPQMKSVSATPLIKPSTPIDIRHIDSKGE
;
A
#
# COMPACT_ATOMS: atom_id res chain seq x y z
N MET A 1 -47.75 67.31 108.12
CA MET A 1 -47.05 67.89 106.94
C MET A 1 -46.76 66.72 106.00
N SER A 2 -47.70 66.37 105.12
CA SER A 2 -47.82 66.84 103.72
C SER A 2 -46.70 66.22 102.86
N GLU A 3 -47.03 65.17 102.09
CA GLU A 3 -47.26 65.24 100.62
C GLU A 3 -45.96 65.50 99.84
N SER A 4 -45.59 64.81 98.76
CA SER A 4 -46.38 64.27 97.67
C SER A 4 -45.46 63.40 96.81
N GLN A 5 -45.83 62.14 96.56
CA GLN A 5 -45.29 61.37 95.44
C GLN A 5 -46.01 61.80 94.16
N ARG A 6 -45.32 62.55 93.29
CA ARG A 6 -45.79 62.83 91.93
C ARG A 6 -45.60 61.59 91.05
N ARG A 7 -46.67 60.83 90.82
CA ARG A 7 -46.76 59.89 89.69
C ARG A 7 -46.98 60.67 88.41
N VAL A 8 -46.00 60.62 87.52
CA VAL A 8 -46.10 61.12 86.15
C VAL A 8 -47.03 60.17 85.37
N LYS A 9 -48.20 60.66 84.95
CA LYS A 9 -49.08 59.96 84.00
C LYS A 9 -48.57 60.21 82.59
N LEU A 10 -48.09 59.17 81.92
CA LEU A 10 -47.89 59.17 80.46
C LEU A 10 -49.25 58.98 79.77
N PRO A 11 -49.70 59.89 78.88
CA PRO A 11 -50.98 59.78 78.22
C PRO A 11 -50.80 59.23 76.81
N PHE A 12 -50.73 57.91 76.63
CA PHE A 12 -50.97 57.29 75.32
C PHE A 12 -51.27 55.81 75.57
N LYS A 13 -52.48 55.35 75.25
CA LYS A 13 -52.73 53.92 75.04
C LYS A 13 -52.37 53.68 73.58
N PRO A 14 -51.16 53.21 73.25
CA PRO A 14 -50.83 53.02 71.86
C PRO A 14 -51.68 51.86 71.34
N ASN A 15 -52.40 52.09 70.24
CA ASN A 15 -53.09 51.03 69.55
C ASN A 15 -52.07 49.93 69.24
N LEU A 16 -52.37 48.67 69.56
CA LEU A 16 -51.44 47.54 69.42
C LEU A 16 -50.82 47.48 68.01
N THR A 17 -51.61 47.84 67.01
CA THR A 17 -51.19 47.98 65.61
C THR A 17 -50.14 49.08 65.41
N ALA A 18 -50.27 50.24 66.05
CA ALA A 18 -49.28 51.31 66.00
C ALA A 18 -47.98 50.93 66.72
N VAL A 19 -48.06 50.17 67.82
CA VAL A 19 -46.86 49.65 68.50
C VAL A 19 -46.14 48.63 67.62
N LEU A 20 -46.88 47.72 66.98
CA LEU A 20 -46.32 46.72 66.07
C LEU A 20 -45.65 47.36 64.84
N VAL A 21 -46.32 48.33 64.22
CA VAL A 21 -45.74 49.06 63.06
C VAL A 21 -44.50 49.85 63.49
N LEU A 22 -44.53 50.53 64.64
CA LEU A 22 -43.37 51.25 65.16
C LEU A 22 -42.21 50.31 65.50
N ALA A 23 -42.50 49.13 66.05
CA ALA A 23 -41.49 48.12 66.35
C ALA A 23 -40.83 47.57 65.08
N VAL A 24 -41.61 47.26 64.04
CA VAL A 24 -41.08 46.83 62.74
C VAL A 24 -40.25 47.94 62.09
N VAL A 25 -40.72 49.18 62.13
CA VAL A 25 -39.96 50.33 61.62
C VAL A 25 -38.67 50.53 62.41
N LEU A 26 -38.67 50.40 63.74
CA LEU A 26 -37.48 50.51 64.57
C LEU A 26 -36.48 49.37 64.36
N ILE A 27 -36.94 48.16 64.06
CA ILE A 27 -36.07 47.04 63.69
C ILE A 27 -35.39 47.34 62.35
N ILE A 28 -36.16 47.74 61.33
CA ILE A 28 -35.62 48.11 60.02
C ILE A 28 -34.67 49.31 60.11
N LEU A 29 -35.02 50.35 60.89
CA LEU A 29 -34.18 51.52 61.09
C LEU A 29 -32.93 51.19 61.91
N GLY A 30 -33.06 50.30 62.91
CA GLY A 30 -31.97 49.84 63.75
C GLY A 30 -30.95 49.03 62.97
N GLU A 31 -31.39 48.13 62.10
CA GLU A 31 -30.51 47.35 61.21
C GLU A 31 -29.82 48.23 60.15
N LEU A 32 -30.53 49.22 59.62
CA LEU A 32 -29.97 50.21 58.70
C LEU A 32 -28.91 51.11 59.37
N LEU A 33 -29.15 51.54 60.62
CA LEU A 33 -28.25 52.42 61.39
C LEU A 33 -27.05 51.69 61.98
N LEU A 34 -27.18 50.40 62.32
CA LEU A 34 -26.09 49.56 62.82
C LEU A 34 -25.13 49.10 61.72
N GLY A 35 -25.32 49.52 60.46
CA GLY A 35 -24.46 49.16 59.33
C GLY A 35 -24.51 47.69 58.97
N THR A 36 -25.49 46.95 59.49
CA THR A 36 -25.72 45.52 59.18
C THR A 36 -26.67 45.34 58.01
N GLY A 37 -27.38 46.40 57.57
CA GLY A 37 -28.06 46.47 56.29
C GLY A 37 -27.11 46.08 55.15
N GLY A 38 -27.30 44.88 54.64
CA GLY A 38 -26.28 44.16 53.90
C GLY A 38 -26.36 44.48 52.42
N PHE A 39 -25.46 45.36 51.96
CA PHE A 39 -25.10 45.41 50.56
C PHE A 39 -24.00 44.38 50.34
N VAL A 40 -24.30 43.32 49.60
CA VAL A 40 -23.28 42.40 49.09
C VAL A 40 -23.11 42.66 47.61
N GLU A 41 -21.91 43.07 47.23
CA GLU A 41 -21.52 43.13 45.84
C GLU A 41 -21.14 41.73 45.38
N VAL A 42 -21.73 41.33 44.24
CA VAL A 42 -21.41 40.10 43.52
C VAL A 42 -20.49 40.46 42.37
N GLU A 43 -19.23 40.00 42.46
CA GLU A 43 -18.22 40.32 41.46
C GLU A 43 -18.44 39.55 40.14
N PRO A 44 -17.86 40.02 39.02
CA PRO A 44 -17.79 39.27 37.78
C PRO A 44 -17.11 37.90 37.98
N GLY A 45 -17.92 36.83 37.92
CA GLY A 45 -17.45 35.46 38.13
C GLY A 45 -17.74 34.89 39.51
N GLU A 46 -18.60 35.53 40.29
CA GLU A 46 -19.23 34.97 41.49
C GLU A 46 -20.72 34.71 41.24
N VAL A 47 -21.32 33.83 42.03
CA VAL A 47 -22.76 33.60 42.10
C VAL A 47 -23.18 33.70 43.56
N ALA A 48 -24.24 34.45 43.81
CA ALA A 48 -24.80 34.58 45.15
C ALA A 48 -26.05 33.70 45.28
N VAL A 49 -26.10 32.93 46.36
CA VAL A 49 -27.30 32.18 46.76
C VAL A 49 -27.85 32.84 48.02
N VAL A 50 -29.10 33.29 47.93
CA VAL A 50 -29.83 33.93 49.02
C VAL A 50 -30.77 32.91 49.63
N TYR A 51 -30.58 32.63 50.92
CA TYR A 51 -31.46 31.78 51.72
C TYR A 51 -32.40 32.62 52.56
N ASN A 52 -33.68 32.26 52.59
CA ASN A 52 -34.66 32.85 53.49
C ASN A 52 -34.80 31.98 54.74
N ASN A 53 -34.23 32.42 55.86
CA ASN A 53 -34.17 31.63 57.09
C ASN A 53 -35.48 31.68 57.90
N THR A 54 -36.47 32.45 57.46
CA THR A 54 -37.69 32.70 58.23
C THR A 54 -38.82 31.72 57.92
N GLY A 55 -38.75 30.98 56.81
CA GLY A 55 -39.81 30.07 56.34
C GLY A 55 -41.16 30.73 56.09
N LEU A 56 -41.23 32.06 56.12
CA LEU A 56 -42.42 32.86 55.88
C LEU A 56 -42.47 33.23 54.40
N ALA A 57 -43.47 32.71 53.68
CA ALA A 57 -43.70 32.96 52.25
C ALA A 57 -43.88 34.45 51.88
N LEU A 58 -44.08 35.33 52.88
CA LEU A 58 -44.12 36.79 52.72
C LEU A 58 -42.77 37.40 52.30
N PHE A 59 -41.65 36.71 52.57
CA PHE A 59 -40.29 37.21 52.30
C PHE A 59 -39.62 36.58 51.07
N GLY A 60 -40.39 35.85 50.25
CA GLY A 60 -39.93 35.24 49.00
C GLY A 60 -39.73 33.73 49.08
N GLU A 61 -39.16 33.15 48.03
CA GLU A 61 -38.78 31.74 47.93
C GLU A 61 -37.70 31.37 48.97
N ASP A 62 -37.69 30.12 49.42
CA ASP A 62 -36.76 29.63 50.45
C ASP A 62 -35.29 29.73 50.02
N GLN A 63 -35.04 29.65 48.70
CA GLN A 63 -33.71 29.76 48.10
C GLN A 63 -33.82 30.49 46.76
N ARG A 64 -32.97 31.52 46.56
CA ARG A 64 -32.88 32.24 45.29
C ARG A 64 -31.43 32.34 44.83
N THR A 65 -31.14 31.84 43.64
CA THR A 65 -29.82 31.97 43.02
C THR A 65 -29.77 33.19 42.11
N ILE A 66 -28.80 34.06 42.32
CA ILE A 66 -28.60 35.28 41.55
C ILE A 66 -27.27 35.18 40.81
N THR A 67 -27.37 35.15 39.48
CA THR A 67 -26.24 34.98 38.56
C THR A 67 -25.75 36.30 37.97
N ASP A 68 -26.52 37.37 38.13
CA ASP A 68 -26.24 38.69 37.56
C ASP A 68 -25.32 39.49 38.49
N GLN A 69 -24.43 40.26 37.87
CA GLN A 69 -23.51 41.14 38.58
C GLN A 69 -24.25 42.35 39.13
N GLY A 70 -23.97 42.72 40.37
CA GLY A 70 -24.57 43.91 40.98
C GLY A 70 -24.57 43.89 42.49
N ALA A 71 -25.03 45.00 43.06
CA ALA A 71 -25.25 45.12 44.49
C ALA A 71 -26.59 44.46 44.85
N LEU A 72 -26.53 43.48 45.73
CA LEU A 72 -27.69 42.83 46.32
C LEU A 72 -27.94 43.41 47.70
N THR A 73 -29.16 43.92 47.90
CA THR A 73 -29.64 44.34 49.20
C THR A 73 -30.33 43.15 49.87
N PHE A 74 -29.90 42.79 51.07
CA PHE A 74 -30.58 41.79 51.89
C PHE A 74 -30.83 42.29 53.31
N ILE A 75 -31.78 41.65 53.97
CA ILE A 75 -32.12 41.94 55.36
C ILE A 75 -31.37 40.96 56.26
N PRO A 76 -30.35 41.41 57.02
CA PRO A 76 -29.60 40.55 57.92
C PRO A 76 -30.55 39.90 58.96
N GLY A 77 -30.29 38.65 59.33
CA GLY A 77 -31.14 37.91 60.29
C GLY A 77 -32.37 37.26 59.69
N LEU A 78 -32.96 37.81 58.62
CA LEU A 78 -34.02 37.16 57.85
C LEU A 78 -33.47 36.39 56.64
N GLN A 79 -32.41 36.92 56.01
CA GLN A 79 -31.79 36.35 54.82
C GLN A 79 -30.28 36.12 55.03
N THR A 80 -29.76 35.03 54.48
CA THR A 80 -28.32 34.72 54.46
C THR A 80 -27.86 34.64 53.01
N ILE A 81 -26.76 35.34 52.68
CA ILE A 81 -26.13 35.26 51.37
C ILE A 81 -24.85 34.44 51.47
N ILE A 82 -24.73 33.42 50.62
CA ILE A 82 -23.50 32.66 50.42
C ILE A 82 -23.02 32.93 49.00
N LYS A 83 -21.75 33.33 48.87
CA LYS A 83 -21.09 33.58 47.58
C LYS A 83 -20.28 32.36 47.18
N LEU A 84 -20.40 31.97 45.92
CA LEU A 84 -19.60 30.90 45.30
C LEU A 84 -18.84 31.44 44.09
N GLU A 85 -17.62 30.94 43.89
CA GLU A 85 -16.84 31.25 42.70
C GLU A 85 -17.35 30.45 41.49
N ARG A 86 -17.76 31.16 40.43
CA ARG A 86 -18.14 30.58 39.14
C ARG A 86 -16.95 30.33 38.22
N LYS A 87 -15.81 30.98 38.48
CA LYS A 87 -14.61 30.88 37.65
C LYS A 87 -14.16 29.41 37.53
N PRO A 88 -13.59 28.99 36.38
CA PRO A 88 -13.01 27.66 36.25
C PRO A 88 -11.92 27.46 37.31
N GLN A 89 -12.05 26.40 38.09
CA GLN A 89 -11.13 26.01 39.15
C GLN A 89 -10.42 24.71 38.77
N VAL A 90 -9.25 24.48 39.37
CA VAL A 90 -8.43 23.30 39.13
C VAL A 90 -8.26 22.53 40.42
N PHE A 91 -8.68 21.27 40.39
CA PHE A 91 -8.47 20.31 41.46
C PHE A 91 -7.28 19.41 41.10
N VAL A 92 -6.27 19.35 41.96
CA VAL A 92 -5.00 18.66 41.68
C VAL A 92 -4.84 17.45 42.58
N MET A 93 -4.67 16.27 41.98
CA MET A 93 -4.27 15.04 42.68
C MET A 93 -2.79 14.79 42.39
N SER A 94 -1.90 14.95 43.37
CA SER A 94 -0.46 14.73 43.14
C SER A 94 0.25 14.04 44.30
N THR A 95 1.39 13.41 44.00
CA THR A 95 2.25 12.78 45.01
C THR A 95 2.99 13.82 45.86
N ASP A 96 3.34 14.95 45.24
CA ASP A 96 4.12 16.02 45.88
C ASP A 96 3.26 17.04 46.63
N ALA A 97 1.96 17.12 46.32
CA ALA A 97 0.96 17.85 47.09
C ALA A 97 1.05 17.55 48.59
N MET A 98 1.21 16.28 48.94
CA MET A 98 1.31 15.85 50.33
C MET A 98 2.68 16.17 50.95
N LYS A 99 3.76 16.24 50.15
CA LYS A 99 5.09 16.66 50.63
C LYS A 99 5.15 18.15 50.95
N GLN A 100 4.43 19.00 50.21
CA GLN A 100 4.27 20.40 50.56
C GLN A 100 3.38 20.62 51.78
N VAL A 101 2.50 19.65 52.07
CA VAL A 101 1.54 19.67 53.19
C VAL A 101 2.07 19.04 54.48
N GLY A 102 3.21 18.34 54.46
CA GLY A 102 3.95 18.06 55.69
C GLY A 102 4.82 16.80 55.66
N GLY A 103 6.13 17.01 55.79
CA GLY A 103 6.91 16.08 56.59
C GLY A 103 6.33 16.07 58.01
N SER A 104 5.70 14.96 58.40
CA SER A 104 5.15 14.68 59.74
C SER A 104 4.46 15.86 60.43
N ARG A 105 3.12 15.96 60.34
CA ARG A 105 2.33 16.56 61.42
C ARG A 105 0.87 16.14 61.39
N SER A 106 0.40 15.91 62.60
CA SER A 106 -0.96 15.74 63.07
C SER A 106 -2.00 16.56 62.31
N TYR A 107 -3.23 16.04 62.26
CA TYR A 107 -4.45 16.83 62.20
C TYR A 107 -4.41 17.91 63.30
N SER A 108 -3.87 19.09 63.00
CA SER A 108 -4.08 20.29 63.80
C SER A 108 -4.87 21.27 62.97
N SER A 109 -6.15 21.37 63.32
CA SER A 109 -7.03 22.51 63.06
C SER A 109 -6.23 23.83 63.09
N GLY A 110 -6.12 24.54 61.97
CA GLY A 110 -5.71 25.94 61.99
C GLY A 110 -4.78 26.49 60.89
N GLU A 111 -4.30 25.68 59.93
CA GLU A 111 -3.59 26.22 58.75
C GLU A 111 -4.32 25.78 57.47
N ASP A 112 -4.79 26.76 56.70
CA ASP A 112 -5.56 26.60 55.47
C ASP A 112 -4.74 25.82 54.42
N LEU A 113 -4.90 24.50 54.41
CA LEU A 113 -4.53 23.67 53.28
C LEU A 113 -5.22 24.22 52.04
N PRO A 114 -4.55 24.30 50.87
CA PRO A 114 -5.27 24.61 49.64
C PRO A 114 -6.31 23.50 49.41
N THR A 115 -7.59 23.78 49.66
CA THR A 115 -8.73 22.84 49.62
C THR A 115 -8.93 22.14 48.26
N ASN A 116 -8.17 22.57 47.25
CA ASN A 116 -8.16 22.05 45.89
C ASN A 116 -7.14 20.92 45.63
N VAL A 117 -6.52 20.39 46.68
CA VAL A 117 -5.42 19.43 46.54
C VAL A 117 -5.75 18.11 47.24
N ALA A 118 -5.52 16.99 46.53
CA ALA A 118 -5.76 15.65 47.04
C ALA A 118 -4.54 14.72 46.88
N PRO A 119 -4.45 13.65 47.70
CA PRO A 119 -3.46 12.60 47.52
C PRO A 119 -3.51 11.98 46.13
N SER A 120 -2.35 11.57 45.62
CA SER A 120 -2.20 10.95 44.31
C SER A 120 -3.15 9.77 44.11
N LEU A 121 -3.60 9.63 42.86
CA LEU A 121 -4.45 8.53 42.45
C LEU A 121 -3.58 7.29 42.20
N THR A 122 -3.67 6.31 43.09
CA THR A 122 -3.13 4.96 42.88
C THR A 122 -4.24 4.05 42.39
N VAL A 123 -4.05 3.42 41.24
CA VAL A 123 -5.03 2.56 40.58
C VAL A 123 -4.45 1.17 40.45
N ARG A 124 -5.30 0.17 40.68
CA ARG A 124 -5.02 -1.22 40.36
C ARG A 124 -5.61 -1.54 38.99
N ALA A 125 -4.76 -1.86 38.03
CA ALA A 125 -5.16 -2.29 36.70
C ALA A 125 -5.85 -3.66 36.73
N ASN A 126 -6.52 -4.01 35.63
CA ASN A 126 -7.27 -5.25 35.46
C ASN A 126 -6.40 -6.52 35.59
N ASP A 127 -5.12 -6.42 35.23
CA ASP A 127 -4.13 -7.50 35.37
C ASP A 127 -3.60 -7.65 36.82
N GLY A 128 -4.02 -6.76 37.73
CA GLY A 128 -3.61 -6.75 39.11
C GLY A 128 -2.35 -5.94 39.41
N SER A 129 -1.72 -5.32 38.41
CA SER A 129 -0.61 -4.38 38.60
C SER A 129 -1.09 -3.05 39.19
N ASN A 130 -0.20 -2.33 39.88
CA ASN A 130 -0.49 -1.00 40.40
C ASN A 130 0.25 0.06 39.59
N PHE A 131 -0.42 1.17 39.33
CA PHE A 131 0.19 2.36 38.75
C PHE A 131 -0.36 3.61 39.43
N PHE A 132 0.41 4.69 39.34
CA PHE A 132 0.05 5.97 39.92
C PHE A 132 0.35 7.10 38.97
N PHE A 133 -0.32 8.23 39.18
CA PHE A 133 -0.08 9.48 38.48
C PHE A 133 0.66 10.45 39.40
N ASP A 134 1.73 11.08 38.91
CA ASP A 134 2.46 12.10 39.68
C ASP A 134 1.58 13.32 39.96
N ARG A 135 0.84 13.78 38.94
CA ARG A 135 0.03 15.00 38.98
C ARG A 135 -1.12 14.96 37.99
N LEU A 136 -2.32 14.69 38.46
CA LEU A 136 -3.56 14.71 37.69
C LEU A 136 -4.36 15.98 38.01
N GLU A 137 -4.85 16.68 37.00
CA GLU A 137 -5.59 17.94 37.16
C GLU A 137 -7.01 17.79 36.62
N ILE A 138 -8.00 18.24 37.39
CA ILE A 138 -9.41 18.22 37.02
C ILE A 138 -9.88 19.67 37.01
N HIS A 139 -10.21 20.15 35.82
CA HIS A 139 -10.75 21.49 35.61
C HIS A 139 -12.26 21.40 35.75
N TYR A 140 -12.82 22.16 36.69
CA TYR A 140 -14.25 22.14 36.99
C TYR A 140 -14.80 23.57 37.16
N GLN A 141 -16.10 23.70 37.04
CA GLN A 141 -16.82 24.96 37.27
C GLN A 141 -18.19 24.66 37.90
N ILE A 142 -18.71 25.60 38.67
CA ILE A 142 -20.06 25.52 39.20
C ILE A 142 -21.05 25.98 38.13
N ILE A 143 -22.12 25.22 37.94
CA ILE A 143 -23.24 25.58 37.07
C ILE A 143 -24.00 26.73 37.76
N PRO A 144 -24.04 27.94 37.18
CA PRO A 144 -24.55 29.12 37.88
C PRO A 144 -26.02 28.99 38.29
N SER A 145 -26.83 28.35 37.47
CA SER A 145 -28.25 28.13 37.74
C SER A 145 -28.51 27.12 38.86
N GLU A 146 -27.51 26.33 39.25
CA GLU A 146 -27.64 25.25 40.23
C GLU A 146 -26.74 25.46 41.46
N ALA A 147 -26.17 26.65 41.62
CA ALA A 147 -25.27 26.98 42.74
C ALA A 147 -25.89 26.69 44.12
N GLY A 148 -27.22 26.82 44.24
CA GLY A 148 -27.94 26.46 45.46
C GLY A 148 -27.79 24.98 45.85
N LYS A 149 -27.83 24.07 44.87
CA LYS A 149 -27.68 22.62 45.09
C LYS A 149 -26.27 22.25 45.59
N VAL A 150 -25.26 23.01 45.18
CA VAL A 150 -23.87 22.80 45.63
C VAL A 150 -23.77 23.03 47.14
N ILE A 151 -24.38 24.12 47.63
CA ILE A 151 -24.37 24.48 49.04
C ILE A 151 -25.21 23.48 49.85
N ASP A 152 -26.40 23.12 49.35
CA ASP A 152 -27.28 22.18 50.06
C ASP A 152 -26.65 20.79 50.23
N SER A 153 -25.79 20.38 49.28
CA SER A 153 -25.14 19.08 49.31
C SER A 153 -23.83 19.04 50.08
N SER A 154 -23.07 20.13 50.10
CA SER A 154 -21.69 20.13 50.60
C SER A 154 -21.42 21.10 51.76
N GLY A 155 -22.42 21.89 52.15
CA GLY A 155 -22.28 22.94 53.16
C GLY A 155 -21.79 24.26 52.59
N ASP A 156 -21.59 25.22 53.48
CA ASP A 156 -21.05 26.54 53.16
C ASP A 156 -19.53 26.50 52.88
N GLY A 157 -19.06 27.46 52.08
CA GLY A 157 -17.65 27.59 51.73
C GLY A 157 -17.13 26.53 50.75
N ASP A 158 -15.94 26.01 51.03
CA ASP A 158 -15.15 25.18 50.11
C ASP A 158 -15.33 23.66 50.31
N GLY A 159 -16.28 23.24 51.15
CA GLY A 159 -16.50 21.84 51.52
C GLY A 159 -16.80 20.90 50.33
N TYR A 160 -17.36 21.44 49.24
CA TYR A 160 -17.65 20.69 48.02
C TYR A 160 -16.39 20.22 47.28
N LYS A 161 -15.25 20.89 47.46
CA LYS A 161 -13.99 20.55 46.79
C LYS A 161 -13.44 19.21 47.27
N GLU A 162 -13.44 18.98 48.58
CA GLU A 162 -12.93 17.75 49.17
C GLU A 162 -13.99 16.63 49.17
N HIS A 163 -15.18 16.91 49.72
CA HIS A 163 -16.18 15.88 49.97
C HIS A 163 -16.89 15.42 48.69
N LEU A 164 -17.26 16.35 47.82
CA LEU A 164 -18.00 16.04 46.59
C LEU A 164 -17.03 15.69 45.46
N LEU A 165 -16.15 16.62 45.10
CA LEU A 165 -15.25 16.44 43.96
C LEU A 165 -14.15 15.41 44.28
N GLY A 166 -13.43 15.54 45.40
CA GLY A 166 -12.35 14.62 45.76
C GLY A 166 -12.79 13.16 45.90
N THR A 167 -13.91 12.90 46.56
CA THR A 167 -14.47 11.54 46.73
C THR A 167 -14.92 10.94 45.40
N HIS A 168 -15.78 11.64 44.66
CA HIS A 168 -16.35 11.10 43.41
C HIS A 168 -15.31 11.02 42.29
N ALA A 169 -14.42 11.99 42.18
CA ALA A 169 -13.36 11.94 41.18
C ALA A 169 -12.44 10.73 41.42
N ARG A 170 -12.02 10.48 42.66
CA ARG A 170 -11.16 9.32 42.98
C ARG A 170 -11.86 7.99 42.69
N GLU A 171 -13.12 7.85 43.08
CA GLU A 171 -13.92 6.65 42.83
C GLU A 171 -14.05 6.37 41.32
N ILE A 172 -14.49 7.37 40.55
CA ILE A 172 -14.74 7.22 39.10
C ILE A 172 -13.44 7.00 38.33
N LEU A 173 -12.41 7.80 38.60
CA LEU A 173 -11.13 7.66 37.90
C LEU A 173 -10.50 6.29 38.20
N ARG A 174 -10.59 5.80 39.44
CA ARG A 174 -10.08 4.47 39.79
C ARG A 174 -10.86 3.35 39.09
N ASP A 175 -12.18 3.47 38.98
CA ASP A 175 -13.02 2.47 38.30
C ASP A 175 -12.76 2.48 36.78
N GLU A 176 -12.71 3.65 36.14
CA GLU A 176 -12.48 3.74 34.69
C GLU A 176 -11.05 3.35 34.30
N PHE A 177 -10.03 3.85 35.00
CA PHE A 177 -8.64 3.45 34.72
C PHE A 177 -8.34 2.01 35.13
N GLY A 178 -9.06 1.47 36.12
CA GLY A 178 -8.90 0.08 36.58
C GLY A 178 -9.40 -0.99 35.60
N ARG A 179 -10.21 -0.60 34.59
CA ARG A 179 -10.71 -1.52 33.54
C ARG A 179 -9.63 -1.95 32.55
N TYR A 180 -8.59 -1.13 32.40
CA TYR A 180 -7.54 -1.33 31.42
C TYR A 180 -6.39 -2.14 32.02
N THR A 181 -5.70 -2.90 31.17
CA THR A 181 -4.45 -3.56 31.53
C THR A 181 -3.30 -2.56 31.55
N PHE A 182 -2.20 -2.89 32.23
CA PHE A 182 -1.00 -2.05 32.27
C PHE A 182 -0.47 -1.64 30.88
N LEU A 183 -0.53 -2.55 29.90
CA LEU A 183 -0.11 -2.31 28.51
C LEU A 183 -1.03 -1.29 27.83
N GLU A 184 -2.33 -1.43 28.01
CA GLU A 184 -3.31 -0.50 27.44
C GLU A 184 -3.24 0.87 28.11
N VAL A 185 -3.00 0.93 29.42
CA VAL A 185 -2.81 2.18 30.16
C VAL A 185 -1.53 2.91 29.71
N ALA A 186 -0.52 2.18 29.24
CA ALA A 186 0.70 2.76 28.69
C ALA A 186 0.52 3.37 27.28
N ASP A 187 -0.53 3.01 26.54
CA ASP A 187 -0.84 3.55 25.21
C ASP A 187 -1.62 4.89 25.31
N PRO A 188 -1.08 5.99 24.74
CA PRO A 188 -1.76 7.29 24.64
C PRO A 188 -3.20 7.26 24.15
N SER A 189 -3.50 6.38 23.20
CA SER A 189 -4.82 6.31 22.57
C SER A 189 -5.86 5.74 23.52
N LYS A 190 -5.47 4.71 24.27
CA LYS A 190 -6.35 3.95 25.16
C LYS A 190 -6.62 4.69 26.45
N TYR A 191 -5.60 5.26 27.10
CA TYR A 191 -5.86 6.06 28.31
C TYR A 191 -6.60 7.37 27.96
N GLY A 192 -6.39 7.96 26.78
CA GLY A 192 -7.16 9.13 26.32
C GLY A 192 -8.66 8.86 26.20
N ALA A 193 -9.03 7.67 25.72
CA ALA A 193 -10.41 7.19 25.71
C ALA A 193 -10.94 7.03 27.16
N ALA A 194 -10.16 6.40 28.04
CA ALA A 194 -10.50 6.25 29.46
C ALA A 194 -10.76 7.60 30.16
N THR A 195 -9.95 8.62 29.88
CA THR A 195 -10.12 9.97 30.43
C THR A 195 -11.42 10.62 29.94
N THR A 196 -11.80 10.36 28.68
CA THR A 196 -13.05 10.88 28.10
C THR A 196 -14.27 10.19 28.71
N ASP A 197 -14.20 8.88 28.91
CA ASP A 197 -15.25 8.10 29.60
C ASP A 197 -15.38 8.50 31.07
N ALA A 198 -14.26 8.71 31.75
CA ALA A 198 -14.24 9.23 33.12
C ALA A 198 -14.86 10.63 33.20
N LYS A 199 -14.55 11.53 32.26
CA LYS A 199 -15.17 12.86 32.20
C LYS A 199 -16.69 12.76 32.03
N ARG A 200 -17.15 11.93 31.09
CA ARG A 200 -18.59 11.73 30.84
C ARG A 200 -19.30 11.26 32.10
N ARG A 201 -18.80 10.19 32.74
CA ARG A 201 -19.39 9.61 33.95
C ARG A 201 -19.31 10.57 35.14
N MET A 202 -18.23 11.34 35.24
CA MET A 202 -18.07 12.36 36.27
C MET A 202 -19.10 13.48 36.10
N ASN A 203 -19.33 13.96 34.89
CA ASN A 203 -20.38 14.94 34.60
C ASN A 203 -21.79 14.39 34.86
N GLU A 204 -22.09 13.14 34.51
CA GLU A 204 -23.39 12.53 34.81
C GLU A 204 -23.69 12.46 36.32
N ARG A 205 -22.66 12.29 37.15
CA ARG A 205 -22.79 12.22 38.61
C ARG A 205 -22.78 13.60 39.26
N LEU A 206 -21.84 14.47 38.88
CA LEU A 206 -21.64 15.79 39.46
C LEU A 206 -22.67 16.82 39.02
N ALA A 207 -23.27 16.66 37.83
CA ALA A 207 -24.34 17.55 37.37
C ALA A 207 -25.56 17.54 38.30
N ARG A 208 -25.80 16.46 39.04
CA ARG A 208 -26.91 16.40 40.03
C ARG A 208 -26.72 17.37 41.20
N TYR A 209 -25.47 17.75 41.44
CA TYR A 209 -25.06 18.63 42.52
C TYR A 209 -24.72 20.04 42.03
N GLY A 210 -24.87 20.34 40.74
CA GLY A 210 -24.56 21.65 40.17
C GLY A 210 -23.08 21.89 39.84
N VAL A 211 -22.27 20.84 39.72
CA VAL A 211 -20.84 20.93 39.34
C VAL A 211 -20.60 20.30 37.97
N GLU A 212 -19.87 21.00 37.11
CA GLU A 212 -19.47 20.52 35.78
C GLU A 212 -17.95 20.40 35.67
N VAL A 213 -17.48 19.30 35.08
CA VAL A 213 -16.07 19.06 34.76
C VAL A 213 -15.81 19.40 33.30
N THR A 214 -14.97 20.41 33.11
CA THR A 214 -14.60 20.93 31.79
C THR A 214 -13.53 20.06 31.15
N GLN A 215 -12.48 19.69 31.91
CA GLN A 215 -11.35 18.95 31.37
C GLN A 215 -10.66 18.13 32.46
N ILE A 216 -10.13 16.97 32.08
CA ILE A 216 -9.28 16.15 32.93
C ILE A 216 -7.92 16.06 32.22
N VAL A 217 -6.87 16.55 32.87
CA VAL A 217 -5.49 16.51 32.38
C VAL A 217 -4.77 15.39 33.12
N THR A 218 -4.41 14.34 32.38
CA THR A 218 -3.73 13.16 32.92
C THR A 218 -2.30 13.09 32.37
N PRO A 219 -1.26 13.03 33.22
CA PRO A 219 0.11 12.81 32.80
C PRO A 219 0.32 11.34 32.45
N LYS A 220 1.50 11.00 31.92
CA LYS A 220 1.87 9.61 31.67
C LYS A 220 1.84 8.81 32.99
N PRO A 221 1.15 7.65 33.03
CA PRO A 221 1.12 6.80 34.23
C PRO A 221 2.51 6.25 34.52
N LYS A 222 2.85 6.16 35.80
CA LYS A 222 4.08 5.53 36.29
C LYS A 222 3.77 4.20 36.95
N PHE A 223 4.65 3.23 36.70
CA PHE A 223 4.53 1.86 37.19
C PHE A 223 5.61 1.58 38.23
N GLU A 224 5.44 0.50 39.00
CA GLU A 224 6.53 -0.03 39.82
C GLU A 224 7.68 -0.48 38.90
N GLY A 225 8.94 -0.23 39.31
CA GLY A 225 10.11 -0.46 38.44
C GLY A 225 10.27 -1.90 37.94
N ARG A 226 9.67 -2.89 38.60
CA ARG A 226 9.63 -4.28 38.11
C ARG A 226 8.69 -4.44 36.89
N VAL A 227 7.53 -3.79 36.92
CA VAL A 227 6.56 -3.80 35.82
C VAL A 227 7.08 -2.95 34.67
N GLU A 228 7.69 -1.82 34.95
CA GLU A 228 8.29 -0.95 33.93
C GLU A 228 9.36 -1.69 33.11
N LYS A 229 10.25 -2.45 33.76
CA LYS A 229 11.21 -3.32 33.06
C LYS A 229 10.53 -4.37 32.20
N ALA A 230 9.48 -5.02 32.69
CA ALA A 230 8.74 -6.00 31.92
C ALA A 230 8.04 -5.39 30.69
N ILE A 231 7.57 -4.13 30.79
CA ILE A 231 7.02 -3.37 29.66
C ILE A 231 8.13 -3.12 28.63
N GLU A 232 9.28 -2.63 29.07
CA GLU A 232 10.43 -2.33 28.19
C GLU A 232 10.93 -3.60 27.48
N GLU A 233 11.12 -4.70 28.22
CA GLU A 233 11.52 -6.00 27.67
C GLU A 233 10.51 -6.51 26.64
N ARG A 234 9.21 -6.39 26.92
CA ARG A 234 8.17 -6.81 25.99
C ARG A 234 8.10 -5.94 24.74
N GLN A 235 8.21 -4.62 24.88
CA GLN A 235 8.24 -3.71 23.74
C GLN A 235 9.45 -3.98 22.85
N ASN A 236 10.62 -4.21 23.45
CA ASN A 236 11.82 -4.61 22.71
C ASN A 236 11.61 -5.94 21.97
N ALA A 237 11.01 -6.93 22.62
CA ALA A 237 10.69 -8.21 21.99
C ALA A 237 9.66 -8.07 20.84
N GLU A 238 8.61 -7.27 21.01
CA GLU A 238 7.62 -6.99 19.97
C GLU A 238 8.27 -6.26 18.77
N GLN A 239 9.15 -5.29 19.03
CA GLN A 239 9.92 -4.60 17.99
C GLN A 239 10.88 -5.55 17.28
N GLU A 240 11.53 -6.47 18.00
CA GLU A 240 12.38 -7.50 17.40
C GLU A 240 11.59 -8.45 16.50
N VAL A 241 10.40 -8.88 16.92
CA VAL A 241 9.50 -9.71 16.10
C VAL A 241 9.09 -8.97 14.83
N GLU A 242 8.67 -7.71 14.92
CA GLU A 242 8.30 -6.90 13.75
C GLU A 242 9.48 -6.77 12.78
N VAL A 243 10.68 -6.49 13.28
CA VAL A 243 11.91 -6.44 12.47
C VAL A 243 12.21 -7.79 11.81
N GLN A 244 12.00 -8.90 12.52
CA GLN A 244 12.19 -10.25 11.97
C GLN A 244 11.16 -10.59 10.90
N GLU A 245 9.90 -10.20 11.07
CA GLU A 245 8.84 -10.39 10.07
C GLU A 245 9.12 -9.58 8.80
N GLU A 246 9.54 -8.33 8.95
CA GLU A 246 9.95 -7.49 7.84
C GLU A 246 11.17 -8.05 7.10
N LYS A 247 12.17 -8.57 7.83
CA LYS A 247 13.31 -9.28 7.24
C LYS A 247 12.86 -10.54 6.49
N ARG A 248 11.96 -11.34 7.07
CA ARG A 248 11.41 -12.55 6.43
C ARG A 248 10.70 -12.21 5.13
N ARG A 249 9.85 -11.17 5.15
CA ARG A 249 9.13 -10.69 3.96
C ARG A 249 10.09 -10.25 2.85
N LYS A 250 11.15 -9.52 3.18
CA LYS A 250 12.19 -9.14 2.21
C LYS A 250 12.90 -10.35 1.60
N LEU A 251 13.29 -11.33 2.43
CA LEU A 251 13.93 -12.56 1.95
C LEU A 251 13.01 -13.37 1.03
N ASP A 252 11.72 -13.44 1.33
CA ASP A 252 10.76 -14.16 0.47
C ASP A 252 10.57 -13.45 -0.88
N GLN A 253 10.57 -12.11 -0.89
CA GLN A 253 10.56 -11.32 -2.13
C GLN A 253 11.84 -11.55 -2.96
N GLU A 254 13.02 -11.52 -2.33
CA GLU A 254 14.30 -11.79 -3.00
C GLU A 254 14.37 -13.21 -3.58
N LYS A 255 13.88 -14.21 -2.83
CA LYS A 255 13.77 -15.59 -3.33
C LYS A 255 12.85 -15.66 -4.54
N GLY A 256 11.68 -15.01 -4.50
CA GLY A 256 10.75 -14.95 -5.62
C GLY A 256 11.39 -14.36 -6.87
N LEU A 257 12.08 -13.23 -6.74
CA LEU A 257 12.82 -12.59 -7.84
C LEU A 257 13.93 -13.50 -8.38
N LYS A 258 14.65 -14.21 -7.51
CA LYS A 258 15.72 -15.13 -7.91
C LYS A 258 15.18 -16.34 -8.67
N ILE A 259 14.06 -16.93 -8.22
CA ILE A 259 13.39 -18.03 -8.91
C ILE A 259 12.94 -17.57 -10.29
N GLN A 260 12.25 -16.42 -10.38
CA GLN A 260 11.81 -15.85 -11.66
C GLN A 260 12.99 -15.59 -12.61
N GLY A 261 14.11 -15.06 -12.10
CA GLY A 261 15.32 -14.86 -12.89
C GLY A 261 15.91 -16.18 -13.42
N ILE A 262 15.95 -17.23 -12.59
CA ILE A 262 16.42 -18.56 -13.01
C ILE A 262 15.47 -19.16 -14.06
N GLU A 263 14.16 -19.07 -13.88
CA GLU A 263 13.18 -19.57 -14.83
C GLU A 263 13.27 -18.86 -16.18
N GLN A 264 13.40 -17.54 -16.19
CA GLN A 264 13.60 -16.76 -17.42
C GLN A 264 14.90 -17.15 -18.14
N ALA A 265 16.00 -17.27 -17.40
CA ALA A 265 17.28 -17.69 -17.97
C ALA A 265 17.20 -19.11 -18.55
N LYS A 266 16.55 -20.05 -17.83
CA LYS A 266 16.35 -21.43 -18.30
C LYS A 266 15.42 -21.52 -19.51
N ASN A 267 14.36 -20.72 -19.56
CA ASN A 267 13.50 -20.65 -20.75
C ASN A 267 14.25 -20.09 -21.96
N ALA A 268 15.06 -19.04 -21.77
CA ALA A 268 15.88 -18.48 -22.85
C ALA A 268 16.92 -19.50 -23.36
N GLU A 269 17.60 -20.19 -22.45
CA GLU A 269 18.54 -21.28 -22.77
C GLU A 269 17.83 -22.39 -23.55
N TYR A 270 16.67 -22.85 -23.07
CA TYR A 270 15.86 -23.87 -23.74
C TYR A 270 15.42 -23.45 -25.15
N GLN A 271 14.93 -22.22 -25.31
CA GLN A 271 14.54 -21.69 -26.62
C GLN A 271 15.73 -21.62 -27.59
N SER A 272 16.90 -21.20 -27.12
CA SER A 272 18.12 -21.17 -27.93
C SER A 272 18.54 -22.57 -28.38
N LEU A 273 18.48 -23.56 -27.48
CA LEU A 273 18.78 -24.96 -27.80
C LEU A 273 17.80 -25.54 -28.81
N VAL A 274 16.50 -25.27 -28.66
CA VAL A 274 15.48 -25.71 -29.63
C VAL A 274 15.73 -25.08 -31.01
N ALA A 275 16.01 -23.78 -31.06
CA ALA A 275 16.32 -23.09 -32.31
C ALA A 275 17.58 -23.65 -32.99
N GLU A 276 18.62 -23.97 -32.22
CA GLU A 276 19.84 -24.61 -32.72
C GLU A 276 19.56 -26.00 -33.28
N LEU A 277 18.82 -26.84 -32.55
CA LEU A 277 18.44 -28.18 -33.00
C LEU A 277 17.58 -28.13 -34.27
N GLU A 278 16.64 -27.18 -34.37
CA GLU A 278 15.85 -26.97 -35.59
C GLU A 278 16.72 -26.53 -36.77
N SER A 279 17.69 -25.65 -36.54
CA SER A 279 18.65 -25.21 -37.56
C SER A 279 19.49 -26.38 -38.06
N GLN A 280 20.04 -27.19 -37.14
CA GLN A 280 20.82 -28.38 -37.47
C GLN A 280 19.98 -29.41 -38.24
N LYS A 281 18.73 -29.63 -37.83
CA LYS A 281 17.79 -30.50 -38.54
C LYS A 281 17.55 -30.01 -39.97
N LYS A 282 17.27 -28.72 -40.16
CA LYS A 282 17.09 -28.12 -41.51
C LYS A 282 18.36 -28.22 -42.35
N ALA A 283 19.53 -28.01 -41.75
CA ALA A 283 20.81 -28.16 -42.45
C ALA A 283 21.03 -29.61 -42.93
N ALA A 284 20.76 -30.59 -42.07
CA ALA A 284 20.84 -32.01 -42.43
C ALA A 284 19.81 -32.41 -43.50
N GLU A 285 18.58 -31.88 -43.44
CA GLU A 285 17.56 -32.09 -44.46
C GLU A 285 17.96 -31.49 -45.82
N ASN A 286 18.49 -30.28 -45.82
CA ASN A 286 19.00 -29.63 -47.03
C ASN A 286 20.19 -30.40 -47.63
N GLU A 287 21.07 -30.92 -46.78
CA GLU A 287 22.19 -31.75 -47.22
C GLU A 287 21.70 -33.06 -47.85
N LEU A 288 20.73 -33.73 -47.22
CA LEU A 288 20.09 -34.91 -47.78
C LEU A 288 19.47 -34.62 -49.17
N ILE A 289 18.77 -33.49 -49.31
CA ILE A 289 18.18 -33.07 -50.59
C ILE A 289 19.27 -32.79 -51.62
N ARG A 290 20.37 -32.13 -51.23
CA ARG A 290 21.51 -31.86 -52.12
C ARG A 290 22.12 -33.17 -52.64
N VAL A 291 22.42 -34.10 -51.73
CA VAL A 291 22.98 -35.42 -52.09
C VAL A 291 22.05 -36.19 -53.01
N LYS A 292 20.74 -36.18 -52.75
CA LYS A 292 19.75 -36.81 -53.66
C LYS A 292 19.75 -36.17 -55.04
N ARG A 293 19.71 -34.84 -55.12
CA ARG A 293 19.76 -34.11 -56.40
C ARG A 293 21.05 -34.38 -57.17
N GLU A 294 22.18 -34.48 -56.49
CA GLU A 294 23.47 -34.84 -57.10
C GLU A 294 23.46 -36.28 -57.62
N ALA A 295 22.90 -37.22 -56.85
CA ALA A 295 22.74 -38.61 -57.28
C ALA A 295 21.80 -38.73 -58.50
N ASP A 296 20.67 -38.05 -58.49
CA ASP A 296 19.72 -38.01 -59.60
C ASP A 296 20.36 -37.39 -60.85
N LYS A 297 21.07 -36.27 -60.69
CA LYS A 297 21.82 -35.63 -61.78
C LYS A 297 22.85 -36.59 -62.37
N TYR A 298 23.63 -37.27 -61.53
CA TYR A 298 24.61 -38.26 -61.98
C TYR A 298 23.96 -39.41 -62.76
N ALA A 299 22.82 -39.92 -62.29
CA ALA A 299 22.07 -40.97 -62.97
C ALA A 299 21.55 -40.50 -64.35
N ILE A 300 20.93 -39.31 -64.42
CA ILE A 300 20.44 -38.70 -65.65
C ILE A 300 21.60 -38.47 -66.63
N ASP A 301 22.70 -37.88 -66.19
CA ASP A 301 23.88 -37.61 -67.04
C ASP A 301 24.44 -38.92 -67.58
N ARG A 302 24.50 -39.98 -66.76
CA ARG A 302 25.01 -41.29 -67.18
C ARG A 302 24.07 -41.99 -68.17
N GLU A 303 22.76 -41.90 -67.96
CA GLU A 303 21.76 -42.43 -68.88
C GLU A 303 21.76 -41.67 -70.22
N ALA A 304 21.78 -40.33 -70.18
CA ALA A 304 21.83 -39.48 -71.36
C ALA A 304 23.10 -39.73 -72.19
N ASN A 305 24.26 -39.82 -71.54
CA ASN A 305 25.52 -40.17 -72.22
C ASN A 305 25.48 -41.58 -72.81
N GLY A 306 24.93 -42.55 -72.08
CA GLY A 306 24.74 -43.92 -72.58
C GLY A 306 23.79 -43.99 -73.78
N ALA A 307 22.69 -43.24 -73.75
CA ALA A 307 21.73 -43.14 -74.86
C ALA A 307 22.35 -42.44 -76.08
N ALA A 308 23.06 -41.32 -75.88
CA ALA A 308 23.76 -40.60 -76.93
C ALA A 308 24.84 -41.49 -77.58
N TYR A 309 25.64 -42.20 -76.79
CA TYR A 309 26.65 -43.13 -77.30
C TYR A 309 26.01 -44.27 -78.11
N ARG A 310 24.93 -44.89 -77.61
CA ARG A 310 24.17 -45.90 -78.37
C ARG A 310 23.67 -45.33 -79.69
N GLN A 311 23.06 -44.15 -79.67
CA GLN A 311 22.52 -43.50 -80.86
C GLN A 311 23.61 -43.15 -81.88
N GLU A 312 24.77 -42.69 -81.42
CA GLU A 312 25.95 -42.43 -82.26
C GLU A 312 26.41 -43.73 -82.94
N LYS A 313 26.53 -44.83 -82.19
CA LYS A 313 26.91 -46.14 -82.75
C LYS A 313 25.91 -46.66 -83.76
N VAL A 314 24.61 -46.56 -83.48
CA VAL A 314 23.56 -46.97 -84.43
C VAL A 314 23.60 -46.10 -85.69
N THR A 315 23.76 -44.78 -85.55
CA THR A 315 23.83 -43.86 -86.69
C THR A 315 25.07 -44.14 -87.54
N ARG A 316 26.22 -44.38 -86.90
CA ARG A 316 27.46 -44.75 -87.60
C ARG A 316 27.35 -46.11 -88.29
N ALA A 317 26.71 -47.10 -87.66
CA ALA A 317 26.45 -48.39 -88.28
C ALA A 317 25.58 -48.26 -89.54
N LYS A 318 24.48 -47.50 -89.45
CA LYS A 318 23.62 -47.18 -90.61
C LYS A 318 24.37 -46.42 -91.70
N ALA A 319 25.21 -45.45 -91.33
CA ALA A 319 26.04 -44.71 -92.28
C ALA A 319 27.03 -45.62 -93.01
N ASN A 320 27.69 -46.53 -92.29
CA ASN A 320 28.58 -47.53 -92.86
C ASN A 320 27.82 -48.50 -93.79
N GLU A 321 26.65 -48.98 -93.38
CA GLU A 321 25.80 -49.85 -94.22
C GLU A 321 25.45 -49.17 -95.55
N VAL A 322 25.01 -47.91 -95.50
CA VAL A 322 24.71 -47.12 -96.71
C VAL A 322 25.98 -46.90 -97.55
N ALA A 323 27.12 -46.63 -96.93
CA ALA A 323 28.39 -46.46 -97.64
C ALA A 323 28.82 -47.74 -98.36
N TYR A 324 28.83 -48.89 -97.67
CA TYR A 324 29.18 -50.18 -98.25
C TYR A 324 28.20 -50.63 -99.33
N ARG A 325 26.90 -50.35 -99.16
CA ARG A 325 25.90 -50.59 -100.20
C ARG A 325 26.19 -49.77 -101.46
N LYS A 326 26.50 -48.48 -101.31
CA LYS A 326 26.88 -47.62 -102.44
C LYS A 326 28.18 -48.07 -103.10
N GLU A 327 29.17 -48.53 -102.33
CA GLU A 327 30.41 -49.11 -102.88
C GLU A 327 30.13 -50.39 -103.67
N ALA A 328 29.27 -51.27 -103.15
CA ALA A 328 28.85 -52.48 -103.84
C ALA A 328 28.09 -52.16 -105.15
N GLU A 329 27.15 -51.22 -105.11
CA GLU A 329 26.45 -50.72 -106.31
C GLU A 329 27.44 -50.11 -107.33
N GLY A 330 28.44 -49.35 -106.86
CA GLY A 330 29.50 -48.81 -107.70
C GLY A 330 30.43 -49.88 -108.29
N LEU A 331 30.72 -50.94 -107.55
CA LEU A 331 31.46 -52.12 -108.02
C LEU A 331 30.67 -52.88 -109.08
N VAL A 332 29.37 -53.10 -108.86
CA VAL A 332 28.47 -53.71 -109.86
C VAL A 332 28.43 -52.84 -111.11
N ALA A 333 28.30 -51.53 -110.99
CA ALA A 333 28.34 -50.60 -112.13
C ALA A 333 29.68 -50.64 -112.89
N LYS A 334 30.81 -50.79 -112.18
CA LYS A 334 32.13 -51.01 -112.82
C LYS A 334 32.19 -52.36 -113.54
N ILE A 335 31.69 -53.43 -112.92
CA ILE A 335 31.66 -54.77 -113.54
C ILE A 335 30.79 -54.75 -114.80
N THR A 336 29.61 -54.14 -114.77
CA THR A 336 28.73 -54.02 -115.95
C THR A 336 29.36 -53.14 -117.04
N ALA A 337 30.04 -52.05 -116.70
CA ALA A 337 30.77 -51.22 -117.66
C ALA A 337 31.92 -51.97 -118.34
N VAL A 338 32.70 -52.75 -117.58
CA VAL A 338 33.77 -53.60 -118.15
C VAL A 338 33.20 -54.73 -118.99
N GLY A 339 32.07 -55.33 -118.58
CA GLY A 339 31.37 -56.36 -119.34
C GLY A 339 30.78 -55.86 -120.67
N ALA A 340 30.37 -54.59 -120.72
CA ALA A 340 29.85 -53.97 -121.95
C ALA A 340 30.93 -53.60 -122.97
N ALA A 341 32.22 -53.55 -122.58
CA ALA A 341 33.33 -53.13 -123.42
C ALA A 341 33.91 -54.24 -124.35
N GLY A 342 33.26 -55.41 -124.41
CA GLY A 342 33.66 -56.51 -125.30
C GLY A 342 34.79 -57.40 -124.74
N PRO A 343 34.87 -58.66 -125.21
CA PRO A 343 35.68 -59.72 -124.60
C PRO A 343 37.21 -59.45 -124.55
N ASP A 344 37.75 -58.66 -125.47
CA ASP A 344 39.20 -58.35 -125.50
C ASP A 344 39.64 -57.41 -124.36
N VAL A 345 38.77 -56.52 -123.88
CA VAL A 345 39.08 -55.61 -122.77
C VAL A 345 39.02 -56.33 -121.43
N LEU A 346 38.07 -57.27 -121.28
CA LEU A 346 37.93 -58.09 -120.08
C LEU A 346 39.15 -59.00 -119.89
N ASN A 347 39.63 -59.64 -120.95
CA ASN A 347 40.83 -60.48 -120.90
C ASN A 347 42.10 -59.67 -120.57
N ARG A 348 42.21 -58.43 -121.05
CA ARG A 348 43.33 -57.54 -120.71
C ARG A 348 43.32 -57.12 -119.23
N VAL A 349 42.17 -56.75 -118.69
CA VAL A 349 42.03 -56.35 -117.28
C VAL A 349 42.23 -57.55 -116.32
N ILE A 350 41.79 -58.75 -116.72
CA ILE A 350 42.08 -59.99 -115.98
C ILE A 350 43.58 -60.33 -116.04
N ALA A 351 44.21 -60.22 -117.21
CA ALA A 351 45.65 -60.45 -117.36
C ALA A 351 46.50 -59.47 -116.54
N GLU A 352 46.12 -58.19 -116.46
CA GLU A 352 46.81 -57.19 -115.63
C GLU A 352 46.67 -57.44 -114.11
N LYS A 353 45.54 -57.98 -113.65
CA LYS A 353 45.32 -58.30 -112.23
C LYS A 353 45.97 -59.61 -111.80
N VAL A 354 46.08 -60.60 -112.70
CA VAL A 354 46.64 -61.92 -112.42
C VAL A 354 48.15 -61.98 -112.68
N PHE A 355 48.69 -61.19 -113.62
CA PHE A 355 50.12 -61.14 -113.96
C PHE A 355 50.65 -59.70 -114.03
N PRO A 356 51.00 -59.08 -112.88
CA PRO A 356 51.49 -57.69 -112.84
C PRO A 356 52.84 -57.45 -113.54
N GLN A 357 53.47 -58.49 -114.11
CA GLN A 357 54.82 -58.45 -114.68
C GLN A 357 54.85 -58.13 -116.20
N MET A 358 53.70 -58.04 -116.88
CA MET A 358 53.61 -57.83 -118.34
C MET A 358 53.59 -56.35 -118.79
N LYS A 359 53.94 -55.40 -117.92
CA LYS A 359 53.88 -53.95 -118.21
C LYS A 359 54.94 -53.42 -119.20
N SER A 360 55.90 -54.22 -119.66
CA SER A 360 57.12 -53.71 -120.32
C SER A 360 57.59 -54.42 -121.60
N VAL A 361 56.70 -55.01 -122.41
CA VAL A 361 57.10 -55.61 -123.71
C VAL A 361 56.48 -54.83 -124.87
N SER A 362 57.33 -54.17 -125.66
CA SER A 362 56.99 -53.45 -126.90
C SER A 362 57.56 -54.24 -128.09
N ALA A 363 56.71 -54.58 -129.06
CA ALA A 363 57.07 -55.36 -130.24
C ALA A 363 57.25 -54.43 -131.46
N THR A 364 58.43 -54.48 -132.09
CA THR A 364 58.78 -53.71 -133.30
C THR A 364 58.62 -54.59 -134.56
N PRO A 365 57.94 -54.15 -135.63
CA PRO A 365 57.74 -54.96 -136.85
C PRO A 365 58.91 -54.86 -137.84
N LEU A 366 59.21 -55.98 -138.54
CA LEU A 366 60.31 -56.16 -139.50
C LEU A 366 59.81 -56.00 -140.96
N ILE A 367 60.44 -55.16 -141.79
CA ILE A 367 60.13 -54.94 -143.22
C ILE A 367 61.21 -55.62 -144.10
N LYS A 368 60.82 -56.35 -145.16
CA LYS A 368 61.71 -56.92 -146.19
C LYS A 368 61.62 -56.12 -147.52
N PRO A 369 62.69 -56.01 -148.34
CA PRO A 369 62.73 -55.13 -149.52
C PRO A 369 62.28 -55.77 -150.87
N SER A 370 62.10 -54.87 -151.84
CA SER A 370 61.44 -54.83 -153.17
C SER A 370 61.87 -55.80 -154.29
N THR A 371 61.01 -55.98 -155.33
CA THR A 371 61.37 -56.07 -156.78
C THR A 371 60.09 -55.98 -157.69
N PRO A 372 60.17 -55.70 -159.03
CA PRO A 372 59.54 -54.50 -159.63
C PRO A 372 58.78 -54.68 -160.99
N ILE A 373 58.31 -53.55 -161.56
CA ILE A 373 57.88 -53.25 -162.97
C ILE A 373 56.55 -53.95 -163.42
N ASP A 374 55.64 -53.45 -164.27
CA ASP A 374 55.73 -52.59 -165.45
C ASP A 374 54.37 -51.95 -165.83
N ILE A 375 54.46 -50.84 -166.54
CA ILE A 375 53.43 -49.97 -167.13
C ILE A 375 52.68 -50.65 -168.28
N ARG A 376 51.34 -50.62 -168.26
CA ARG A 376 50.46 -50.50 -169.44
C ARG A 376 48.99 -50.49 -169.02
N HIS A 377 48.28 -49.48 -169.54
CA HIS A 377 46.82 -49.44 -169.71
C HIS A 377 46.02 -49.30 -168.41
N ILE A 378 44.87 -48.64 -168.31
CA ILE A 378 43.98 -47.84 -169.18
C ILE A 378 43.05 -47.24 -168.10
N ASP A 379 43.02 -45.93 -167.95
CA ASP A 379 41.91 -45.09 -168.41
C ASP A 379 40.63 -45.15 -167.56
N SER A 380 40.06 -43.95 -167.45
CA SER A 380 38.65 -43.66 -167.37
C SER A 380 37.96 -43.64 -165.99
N LYS A 381 37.60 -42.39 -165.63
CA LYS A 381 36.33 -41.92 -165.06
C LYS A 381 36.04 -42.34 -163.61
N GLY A 382 35.74 -41.43 -162.68
CA GLY A 382 34.94 -40.23 -162.82
C GLY A 382 33.55 -40.51 -162.27
N GLU A 383 33.36 -40.24 -160.97
CA GLU A 383 32.28 -39.47 -160.33
C GLU A 383 32.48 -39.45 -158.81
#